data_AF-A0A1T4VWH1-F1
#
_entry.id   AF-A0A1T4VWH1-F1
#
_cell.length_a   1.000
_cell.length_b   1.000
_cell.length_c   1.000
_cell.angle_alpha   90.00
_cell.angle_beta   90.00
_cell.angle_gamma   90.00
#
_symmetry.space_group_name_H-M   'P 1'
#
loop_
_entity.id
_entity.type
_entity.pdbx_description
1 polymer ?
#
loop_
_entity_poly.entity_id
_entity_poly.type
_entity_poly.pdbx_seq_one_letter_code
_entity_poly.pdbx_strand_id
1 'polypeptide(L)'
;MSQATQISSPALKALVETTEKAKELAREEIKALRKDLLFLERQLNSKKTPPPDEVPLHDIVHGAMEIFKAGSLAMENERMLAGMKDAVERSLSEDFLLGNGATLLKEPAGWHWISPKGVMHFLGSGEEPQKAVAKLKRHLPRKPKAQPGAEEAEAPATQDA
;
A
#
# COMPACT_ATOMS: atom_id res chain seq x y z
N MET A 1 12.68 -3.28 -11.34
CA MET A 1 11.76 -2.27 -11.90
C MET A 1 10.34 -2.69 -11.55
N SER A 2 9.92 -2.44 -10.31
CA SER A 2 8.54 -2.68 -9.87
C SER A 2 7.65 -1.67 -10.58
N GLN A 3 6.70 -2.13 -11.40
CA GLN A 3 5.66 -1.23 -11.89
C GLN A 3 4.99 -0.63 -10.66
N ALA A 4 5.06 0.69 -10.53
CA ALA A 4 4.21 1.41 -9.61
C ALA A 4 2.78 1.06 -10.01
N THR A 5 2.14 0.17 -9.25
CA THR A 5 0.70 -0.02 -9.31
C THR A 5 0.11 1.34 -8.98
N GLN A 6 -0.23 2.11 -10.02
CA GLN A 6 -0.88 3.39 -9.85
C GLN A 6 -2.21 3.10 -9.17
N ILE A 7 -2.24 3.31 -7.86
CA ILE A 7 -3.45 3.19 -7.08
C ILE A 7 -4.35 4.36 -7.47
N SER A 8 -5.20 4.12 -8.48
CA SER A 8 -6.08 5.09 -9.14
C SER A 8 -7.45 5.19 -8.46
N SER A 9 -7.52 4.97 -7.15
CA SER A 9 -8.76 5.25 -6.41
C SER A 9 -8.60 6.58 -5.65
N PRO A 10 -9.45 7.59 -5.90
CA PRO A 10 -9.51 8.79 -5.09
C PRO A 10 -9.63 8.50 -3.59
N ALA A 11 -10.32 7.41 -3.21
CA ALA A 11 -10.44 6.98 -1.83
C ALA A 11 -9.10 6.51 -1.23
N LEU A 12 -8.27 5.80 -2.00
CA LEU A 12 -6.95 5.36 -1.54
C LEU A 12 -5.98 6.53 -1.38
N LYS A 13 -6.03 7.51 -2.29
CA LYS A 13 -5.25 8.74 -2.17
C LYS A 13 -5.65 9.52 -0.91
N ALA A 14 -6.95 9.71 -0.68
CA ALA A 14 -7.46 10.36 0.51
C ALA A 14 -7.06 9.61 1.79
N LEU A 15 -7.08 8.27 1.79
CA LEU A 15 -6.65 7.47 2.92
C LEU A 15 -5.15 7.63 3.21
N VAL A 16 -4.30 7.68 2.18
CA VAL A 16 -2.87 7.96 2.34
C VAL A 16 -2.65 9.37 2.91
N GLU A 17 -3.30 10.38 2.36
CA GLU A 17 -3.16 11.77 2.82
C GLU A 17 -3.62 11.94 4.27
N THR A 18 -4.75 11.34 4.64
CA THR A 18 -5.25 11.38 6.02
C THR A 18 -4.33 10.63 6.98
N THR A 19 -3.73 9.52 6.54
CA THR A 19 -2.71 8.79 7.32
C THR A 19 -1.51 9.66 7.60
N GLU A 20 -0.95 10.32 6.59
CA GLU A 20 0.25 11.14 6.76
C GLU A 20 -0.04 12.39 7.61
N LYS A 21 -1.22 13.00 7.46
CA LYS A 21 -1.67 14.09 8.34
C LYS A 21 -1.80 13.62 9.79
N ALA A 22 -2.39 12.45 10.04
CA ALA A 22 -2.53 11.90 11.38
C ALA A 22 -1.17 11.59 12.02
N LYS A 23 -0.22 11.07 11.25
CA LYS A 23 1.16 10.86 11.70
C LYS A 23 1.85 12.17 12.06
N GLU A 24 1.70 13.21 11.24
CA GLU A 24 2.34 14.49 11.52
C GLU A 24 1.77 15.14 12.78
N LEU A 25 0.44 15.14 12.93
CA LEU A 25 -0.23 15.61 14.15
C LEU A 25 0.29 14.86 15.38
N ALA A 26 0.35 13.52 15.33
CA ALA A 26 0.88 12.72 16.42
C ALA A 26 2.34 13.08 16.76
N ARG A 27 3.19 13.35 15.75
CA ARG A 27 4.60 13.74 15.97
C ARG A 27 4.72 15.12 16.60
N GLU A 28 3.90 16.08 16.17
CA GLU A 28 3.87 17.41 16.75
C GLU A 28 3.44 17.35 18.22
N GLU A 29 2.36 16.63 18.53
CA GLU A 29 1.89 16.43 19.90
C GLU A 29 2.92 15.69 20.78
N ILE A 30 3.62 14.68 20.25
CA ILE A 30 4.72 14.03 20.96
C ILE A 30 5.83 15.03 21.31
N LYS A 31 6.18 15.94 20.39
CA LYS A 31 7.21 16.95 20.65
C LYS A 31 6.76 17.94 21.73
N ALA A 32 5.49 18.39 21.69
CA ALA A 32 4.92 19.26 22.69
C ALA A 32 4.88 18.58 24.08
N LEU A 33 4.28 17.39 24.16
CA LEU A 33 4.16 16.63 25.40
C LEU A 33 5.52 16.33 26.05
N ARG A 34 6.55 16.04 25.26
CA ARG A 34 7.91 15.85 25.80
C ARG A 34 8.42 17.07 26.55
N LYS A 35 8.13 18.28 26.05
CA LYS A 35 8.53 19.52 26.72
C LYS A 35 7.81 19.67 28.06
N ASP A 36 6.52 19.38 28.10
CA ASP A 36 5.70 19.53 29.30
C ASP A 36 6.05 18.47 30.35
N LEU A 37 6.33 17.24 29.93
CA LEU A 37 6.83 16.18 30.80
C LEU A 37 8.21 16.51 31.39
N LEU A 38 9.12 17.08 30.59
CA LEU A 38 10.42 17.54 31.10
C LEU A 38 10.27 18.68 32.11
N PHE A 39 9.30 19.57 31.90
CA PHE A 39 9.00 20.63 32.86
C PHE A 39 8.47 20.06 34.18
N LEU A 40 7.52 19.12 34.10
CA LEU A 40 6.98 18.40 35.25
C LEU A 40 8.09 17.65 36.01
N GLU A 41 8.95 16.93 35.30
CA GLU A 41 10.07 16.20 35.90
C GLU A 41 11.01 17.15 36.67
N ARG A 42 11.36 18.31 36.09
CA ARG A 42 12.20 19.30 36.77
C ARG A 42 11.54 19.87 38.02
N GLN A 43 10.23 20.11 37.97
CA GLN A 43 9.48 20.57 39.14
C GLN A 43 9.49 19.54 40.26
N LEU A 44 9.16 18.28 39.95
CA LEU A 44 9.09 17.21 40.94
C LEU A 44 10.47 16.90 41.57
N ASN A 45 11.56 17.12 40.82
CA ASN A 45 12.93 16.94 41.30
C ASN A 45 13.52 18.20 42.00
N SER A 46 12.85 19.34 41.93
CA SER A 46 13.33 20.59 42.55
C SER A 46 13.11 20.56 44.07
N LYS A 47 14.14 20.96 44.84
CA LYS A 47 14.03 21.16 46.29
C LYS A 47 13.21 22.41 46.66
N LYS A 48 12.98 23.31 45.70
CA LYS A 48 12.09 24.47 45.85
C LYS A 48 10.75 24.11 45.25
N THR A 49 9.68 24.28 46.00
CA THR A 49 8.30 24.11 45.52
C THR A 49 7.93 25.35 44.70
N PRO A 50 7.86 25.27 43.35
CA PRO A 50 7.23 26.31 42.56
C PRO A 50 5.72 26.36 42.86
N PRO A 51 5.04 27.46 42.51
CA PRO A 51 3.59 27.56 42.67
C PRO A 51 2.87 26.41 41.94
N PRO A 52 1.82 25.78 42.55
CA PRO A 52 1.05 24.71 41.93
C PRO A 52 0.48 25.06 40.55
N ASP A 53 0.21 26.35 40.34
CA ASP A 53 -0.44 26.89 39.15
C ASP A 53 0.47 26.98 37.92
N GLU A 54 1.78 26.70 38.07
CA GLU A 54 2.75 26.74 36.97
C GLU A 54 2.90 25.39 36.25
N VAL A 55 2.30 24.31 36.74
CA VAL A 55 2.38 22.98 36.10
C VAL A 55 1.30 22.82 35.04
N PRO A 56 1.65 22.56 33.77
CA PRO A 56 0.67 22.35 32.70
C PRO A 56 0.10 20.91 32.73
N LEU A 57 -0.43 20.47 33.88
CA LEU A 57 -0.98 19.10 34.03
C LEU A 57 -2.12 18.82 33.06
N HIS A 58 -2.97 19.83 32.81
CA HIS A 58 -4.04 19.71 31.83
C HIS A 58 -3.48 19.50 30.41
N ASP A 59 -2.46 20.26 30.02
CA ASP A 59 -1.86 20.15 28.69
C ASP A 59 -1.14 18.81 28.50
N ILE A 60 -0.54 18.27 29.57
CA ILE A 60 0.04 16.92 29.57
C ILE A 60 -1.03 15.85 29.28
N VAL A 61 -2.18 15.92 29.97
CA VAL A 61 -3.29 14.97 29.75
C VAL A 61 -3.89 15.16 28.35
N HIS A 62 -4.12 16.40 27.94
CA HIS A 62 -4.67 16.72 26.63
C HIS A 62 -3.76 16.24 25.49
N GLY A 63 -2.46 16.54 25.57
CA GLY A 63 -1.46 16.08 24.62
C GLY A 63 -1.39 14.55 24.55
N ALA A 64 -1.46 13.86 25.68
CA ALA A 64 -1.52 12.39 25.68
C ALA A 64 -2.77 11.85 24.96
N MET A 65 -3.94 12.47 25.13
CA MET A 65 -5.17 12.08 24.44
C MET A 65 -5.09 12.36 22.93
N GLU A 66 -4.57 13.51 22.51
CA GLU A 66 -4.44 13.83 21.08
C GLU A 66 -3.42 12.92 20.39
N ILE A 67 -2.32 12.55 21.06
CA ILE A 67 -1.39 11.51 20.57
C ILE A 67 -2.12 10.18 20.38
N PHE A 68 -2.91 9.76 21.36
CA PHE A 68 -3.67 8.51 21.26
C PHE A 68 -4.62 8.54 20.06
N LYS A 69 -5.39 9.61 19.91
CA LYS A 69 -6.37 9.78 18.83
C LYS A 69 -5.71 9.79 17.44
N ALA A 70 -4.67 10.60 17.28
CA ALA A 70 -3.94 10.73 16.02
C ALA A 70 -3.16 9.46 15.67
N GLY A 71 -2.50 8.87 16.66
CA GLY A 71 -1.76 7.62 16.51
C GLY A 71 -2.65 6.44 16.16
N SER A 72 -3.79 6.30 16.84
CA SER A 72 -4.78 5.24 16.56
C SER A 72 -5.32 5.35 15.13
N LEU A 73 -5.68 6.57 14.72
CA LEU A 73 -6.14 6.82 13.34
C LEU A 73 -5.08 6.47 12.31
N ALA A 74 -3.81 6.84 12.54
CA ALA A 74 -2.72 6.49 11.64
C ALA A 74 -2.53 4.97 11.52
N MET A 75 -2.51 4.25 12.65
CA MET A 75 -2.34 2.79 12.67
C MET A 75 -3.50 2.06 12.00
N GLU A 76 -4.73 2.51 12.25
CA GLU A 76 -5.93 1.93 11.64
C GLU A 76 -5.93 2.13 10.12
N ASN A 77 -5.61 3.35 9.66
CA ASN A 77 -5.53 3.62 8.24
C ASN A 77 -4.41 2.82 7.56
N GLU A 78 -3.26 2.62 8.19
CA GLU A 78 -2.19 1.75 7.66
C GLU A 78 -2.66 0.30 7.51
N ARG A 79 -3.40 -0.21 8.50
CA ARG A 79 -4.00 -1.55 8.42
C ARG A 79 -5.00 -1.64 7.27
N MET A 80 -5.86 -0.62 7.09
CA MET A 80 -6.80 -0.58 5.97
C MET A 80 -6.06 -0.53 4.62
N LEU A 81 -5.04 0.30 4.50
CA LEU A 81 -4.21 0.42 3.29
C LEU A 81 -3.55 -0.91 2.92
N ALA A 82 -3.04 -1.65 3.90
CA ALA A 82 -2.47 -2.98 3.68
C ALA A 82 -3.54 -3.96 3.14
N GLY A 83 -4.69 -4.04 3.81
CA GLY A 83 -5.79 -4.91 3.37
C GLY A 83 -6.33 -4.56 1.98
N MET A 84 -6.42 -3.27 1.64
CA MET A 84 -6.84 -2.84 0.31
C MET A 84 -5.83 -3.19 -0.77
N LYS A 85 -4.52 -3.05 -0.50
CA LYS A 85 -3.46 -3.45 -1.44
C LYS A 85 -3.52 -4.95 -1.72
N ASP A 86 -3.62 -5.76 -0.66
CA ASP A 86 -3.73 -7.22 -0.77
C ASP A 86 -4.97 -7.63 -1.57
N ALA A 87 -6.12 -7.00 -1.29
CA ALA A 87 -7.36 -7.26 -2.01
C ALA A 87 -7.26 -6.89 -3.51
N VAL A 88 -6.64 -5.75 -3.83
CA VAL A 88 -6.42 -5.32 -5.22
C VAL A 88 -5.47 -6.29 -5.94
N GLU A 89 -4.35 -6.66 -5.32
CA GLU A 89 -3.41 -7.61 -5.94
C GLU A 89 -4.04 -8.98 -6.15
N ARG A 90 -4.87 -9.43 -5.21
CA ARG A 90 -5.64 -10.66 -5.33
C ARG A 90 -6.62 -10.57 -6.50
N SER A 91 -7.43 -9.52 -6.57
CA SER A 91 -8.40 -9.29 -7.66
C SER A 91 -7.71 -9.26 -9.02
N LEU A 92 -6.61 -8.51 -9.17
CA LEU A 92 -5.85 -8.45 -10.42
C LEU A 92 -5.30 -9.82 -10.84
N SER A 93 -4.93 -10.65 -9.87
CA SER A 93 -4.47 -12.00 -10.13
C SER A 93 -5.61 -12.91 -10.58
N GLU A 94 -6.77 -12.81 -9.94
CA GLU A 94 -7.98 -13.56 -10.33
C GLU A 94 -8.48 -13.14 -11.72
N ASP A 95 -8.52 -11.84 -12.01
CA ASP A 95 -8.88 -11.30 -13.32
C ASP A 95 -7.91 -11.77 -14.41
N PHE A 96 -6.61 -11.79 -14.12
CA PHE A 96 -5.60 -12.32 -15.05
C PHE A 96 -5.83 -13.81 -15.34
N LEU A 97 -6.14 -14.61 -14.31
CA LEU A 97 -6.40 -16.04 -14.46
C LEU A 97 -7.64 -16.27 -15.33
N LEU A 98 -8.76 -15.63 -14.98
CA LEU A 98 -10.03 -15.75 -15.70
C LEU A 98 -9.88 -15.27 -17.15
N GLY A 99 -9.23 -14.12 -17.36
CA GLY A 99 -8.98 -13.57 -18.70
C GLY A 99 -8.09 -14.44 -19.59
N ASN A 100 -7.29 -15.34 -19.01
CA ASN A 100 -6.48 -16.32 -19.74
C ASN A 100 -7.12 -17.72 -19.78
N GLY A 101 -8.40 -17.84 -19.40
CA GLY A 101 -9.18 -19.07 -19.47
C GLY A 101 -8.90 -20.06 -18.33
N ALA A 102 -8.25 -19.63 -17.25
CA ALA A 102 -8.15 -20.42 -16.04
C ALA A 102 -9.46 -20.35 -15.26
N THR A 103 -9.81 -21.43 -14.56
CA THR A 103 -11.05 -21.58 -13.78
C THR A 103 -10.73 -22.09 -12.39
N LEU A 104 -11.53 -21.65 -11.41
CA LEU A 104 -11.45 -22.15 -10.04
C LEU A 104 -12.39 -23.35 -9.90
N LEU A 105 -11.82 -24.55 -9.79
CA LEU A 105 -12.57 -25.78 -9.67
C LEU A 105 -12.75 -26.16 -8.19
N LYS A 106 -13.87 -26.83 -7.89
CA LYS A 106 -14.13 -27.42 -6.57
C LYS A 106 -13.51 -28.81 -6.44
N GLU A 107 -13.42 -29.56 -7.54
CA GLU A 107 -12.86 -30.91 -7.61
C GLU A 107 -12.05 -31.08 -8.91
N PRO A 108 -10.74 -31.37 -8.84
CA PRO A 108 -9.87 -31.11 -7.69
C PRO A 108 -9.87 -29.61 -7.31
N ALA A 109 -9.79 -29.32 -6.01
CA ALA A 109 -9.93 -27.95 -5.52
C ALA A 109 -8.77 -27.04 -5.97
N GLY A 110 -9.09 -25.88 -6.54
CA GLY A 110 -8.13 -24.81 -6.86
C GLY A 110 -8.14 -24.38 -8.32
N TRP A 111 -7.16 -23.56 -8.67
CA TRP A 111 -7.04 -22.95 -9.99
C TRP A 111 -6.54 -23.96 -11.02
N HIS A 112 -7.24 -24.04 -12.15
CA HIS A 112 -6.93 -24.94 -13.25
C HIS A 112 -6.94 -24.20 -14.57
N TRP A 113 -6.12 -24.64 -15.52
CA TRP A 113 -6.11 -24.10 -16.88
C TRP A 113 -5.97 -25.22 -17.89
N ILE A 114 -6.76 -25.17 -18.95
CA ILE A 114 -6.73 -26.16 -20.03
C ILE A 114 -5.93 -25.54 -21.18
N SER A 115 -4.81 -26.16 -21.52
CA SER A 115 -3.97 -25.72 -22.63
C SER A 115 -4.71 -25.85 -23.98
N PRO A 116 -4.27 -25.16 -25.04
CA PRO A 116 -4.83 -25.35 -26.39
C PRO A 116 -4.76 -26.79 -26.91
N LYS A 117 -3.90 -27.64 -26.32
CA LYS A 117 -3.79 -29.08 -26.62
C LYS A 117 -4.78 -29.94 -25.82
N GLY A 118 -5.67 -29.34 -25.03
CA GLY A 118 -6.65 -30.03 -24.20
C GLY A 118 -6.11 -30.59 -22.88
N VAL A 119 -4.85 -30.32 -22.53
CA VAL A 119 -4.26 -30.80 -21.26
C VAL A 119 -4.62 -29.87 -20.12
N MET A 120 -5.21 -30.40 -19.05
CA MET A 120 -5.53 -29.67 -17.82
C MET A 120 -4.29 -29.55 -16.92
N HIS A 121 -4.02 -28.33 -16.45
CA HIS A 121 -2.92 -28.00 -15.55
C HIS A 121 -3.46 -27.46 -14.23
N PHE A 122 -3.02 -28.04 -13.12
CA PHE A 122 -3.25 -27.48 -11.79
C PHE A 122 -2.29 -26.32 -11.49
N LEU A 123 -2.84 -25.14 -11.27
CA LEU A 123 -2.08 -23.91 -11.04
C LEU A 123 -1.84 -23.65 -9.55
N GLY A 124 -2.72 -24.10 -8.66
CA GLY A 124 -2.53 -23.99 -7.20
C GLY A 124 -3.83 -23.86 -6.42
N SER A 125 -3.71 -23.69 -5.11
CA SER A 125 -4.85 -23.48 -4.21
C SER A 125 -5.67 -22.25 -4.63
N GLY A 126 -6.98 -22.30 -4.40
CA GLY A 126 -7.88 -21.16 -4.62
C GLY A 126 -7.56 -19.94 -3.77
N GLU A 127 -6.89 -20.15 -2.63
CA GLU A 127 -6.50 -19.06 -1.73
C GLU A 127 -5.26 -18.30 -2.22
N GLU A 128 -4.53 -18.81 -3.22
CA GLU A 128 -3.23 -18.27 -3.66
C GLU A 128 -3.21 -17.89 -5.15
N PRO A 129 -4.08 -16.96 -5.61
CA PRO A 129 -4.17 -16.60 -7.02
C PRO A 129 -2.85 -16.05 -7.59
N GLN A 130 -2.03 -15.36 -6.79
CA GLN A 130 -0.72 -14.86 -7.22
C GLN A 130 0.22 -16.00 -7.64
N LYS A 131 0.23 -17.12 -6.89
CA LYS A 131 1.04 -18.29 -7.24
C LYS A 131 0.49 -19.00 -8.47
N ALA A 132 -0.84 -19.07 -8.60
CA ALA A 132 -1.49 -19.61 -9.79
C ALA A 132 -1.14 -18.79 -11.05
N VAL A 133 -1.15 -17.46 -10.98
CA VAL A 133 -0.69 -16.56 -12.06
C VAL A 133 0.75 -16.87 -12.45
N ALA A 134 1.65 -17.01 -11.46
CA ALA A 134 3.05 -17.29 -11.72
C ALA A 134 3.26 -18.63 -12.46
N LYS A 135 2.43 -19.65 -12.17
CA LYS A 135 2.45 -20.91 -12.92
C LYS A 135 1.86 -20.75 -14.32
N LEU A 136 0.72 -20.08 -14.46
CA LEU A 136 0.07 -19.87 -15.75
C LEU A 136 0.98 -19.13 -16.74
N LYS A 137 1.69 -18.09 -16.29
CA LYS A 137 2.66 -17.34 -17.11
C LYS A 137 3.78 -18.20 -17.71
N ARG A 138 4.08 -19.39 -17.16
CA ARG A 138 5.06 -20.33 -17.72
C ARG A 138 4.52 -21.10 -18.93
N HIS A 139 3.19 -21.20 -19.05
CA HIS A 139 2.52 -21.92 -20.12
C HIS A 139 2.03 -21.01 -21.25
N LEU A 140 1.81 -19.72 -20.95
CA LEU A 140 1.43 -18.74 -21.94
C LEU A 140 2.59 -18.46 -22.90
N PRO A 141 2.33 -18.25 -24.20
CA PRO A 141 3.36 -17.83 -25.13
C PRO A 141 3.98 -16.52 -24.62
N ARG A 142 5.31 -16.46 -24.62
CA ARG A 142 6.01 -15.21 -24.30
C ARG A 142 5.58 -14.16 -25.32
N LYS A 143 4.93 -13.09 -24.86
CA LYS A 143 4.71 -11.92 -25.70
C LYS A 143 6.08 -11.48 -26.22
N PRO A 144 6.30 -11.36 -27.55
CA PRO A 144 7.57 -10.88 -28.06
C PRO A 144 7.84 -9.51 -27.44
N LYS A 145 9.03 -9.35 -26.86
CA LYS A 145 9.48 -8.07 -26.32
C LYS A 145 9.52 -7.11 -27.51
N ALA A 146 8.66 -6.09 -27.51
CA ALA A 146 8.76 -5.03 -28.50
C ALA A 146 10.20 -4.51 -28.48
N GLN A 147 10.93 -4.70 -29.58
CA GLN A 147 12.25 -4.13 -29.75
C GLN A 147 12.06 -2.61 -29.81
N PRO A 148 12.71 -1.83 -28.93
CA PRO A 148 12.80 -0.40 -29.12
C PRO A 148 13.83 -0.16 -30.23
N GLY A 149 13.36 0.22 -31.41
CA GLY A 149 14.23 0.48 -32.56
C GLY A 149 13.56 0.23 -33.90
N ALA A 150 12.46 0.92 -34.16
CA ALA A 150 11.95 1.13 -35.52
C ALA A 150 11.26 2.50 -35.60
N GLU A 151 11.94 3.51 -35.07
CA GLU A 151 11.93 4.87 -35.60
C GLU A 151 13.36 4.95 -36.14
N GLU A 152 13.61 4.98 -37.45
CA GLU A 152 13.47 6.17 -38.27
C GLU A 152 13.89 5.74 -39.69
N ALA A 153 12.98 5.76 -40.65
CA ALA A 153 13.35 5.79 -42.05
C ALA A 153 12.26 6.50 -42.85
N GLU A 154 12.68 7.58 -43.49
CA GLU A 154 12.10 8.15 -44.71
C GLU A 154 11.12 9.33 -44.54
N ALA A 155 11.68 10.50 -44.23
CA ALA A 155 11.22 11.74 -44.84
C ALA A 155 12.15 12.07 -46.02
N PRO A 156 11.69 12.05 -47.29
CA PRO A 156 12.49 12.57 -48.38
C PRO A 156 12.47 14.11 -48.35
N ALA A 157 13.66 14.68 -48.22
CA ALA A 157 13.92 16.07 -48.57
C ALA A 157 13.56 16.29 -50.05
N THR A 158 12.73 17.29 -50.31
CA THR A 158 12.66 17.92 -51.64
C THR A 158 13.14 19.36 -51.48
N GLN A 159 14.35 19.61 -51.98
CA GLN A 159 14.85 20.95 -52.31
C GLN A 159 14.73 21.15 -53.82
N ASP A 160 14.57 22.44 -54.16
CA ASP A 160 14.81 23.12 -55.44
C ASP A 160 13.74 23.04 -56.54
N ALA A 161 13.01 24.16 -56.78
CA ALA A 161 13.46 25.27 -57.62
C ALA A 161 12.50 26.48 -57.52
#